data_AF-A0A969WKI0-F1
#
_entry.id   AF-A0A969WKI0-F1
#
_cell.length_a   1.000
_cell.length_b   1.000
_cell.length_c   1.000
_cell.angle_alpha   90.00
_cell.angle_beta   90.00
_cell.angle_gamma   90.00
#
_symmetry.space_group_name_H-M   'P 1'
#
loop_
_entity.id
_entity.type
_entity.pdbx_description
1 polymer ?
#
loop_
_entity_poly.entity_id
_entity_poly.type
_entity_poly.pdbx_seq_one_letter_code
_entity_poly.pdbx_strand_id
1 'polypeptide(L)'
;MDDSEPSVFIHPDGYIEIVFVGTISSARLEKIIEKTRHISEEYGPTKVLIDGRNGATSRTARSFSTMMRMGRFSNVTQLIILTTDDPARIDAIRGPGVVTSILTSALGFRPIYTSDEAEARRLAAMK
;
A
#
# COMPACT_ATOMS: atom_id res chain seq x y z
N MET A 1 15.50 -13.10 9.96
CA MET A 1 14.63 -12.33 9.04
C MET A 1 13.55 -13.29 8.61
N ASP A 2 12.30 -12.99 8.94
CA ASP A 2 11.17 -13.81 8.52
C ASP A 2 10.97 -13.59 7.01
N ASP A 3 11.05 -14.67 6.23
CA ASP A 3 11.18 -14.65 4.77
C ASP A 3 9.82 -14.88 4.08
N SER A 4 8.74 -14.48 4.75
CA SER A 4 7.39 -14.60 4.19
C SER A 4 7.24 -13.71 2.96
N GLU A 5 6.84 -14.31 1.84
CA GLU A 5 6.61 -13.59 0.60
C GLU A 5 5.49 -12.55 0.76
N PRO A 6 5.68 -11.32 0.28
CA PRO A 6 4.60 -10.35 0.26
C PRO A 6 3.47 -10.85 -0.64
N SER A 7 2.26 -10.82 -0.12
CA SER A 7 1.08 -11.35 -0.79
C SER A 7 0.30 -10.22 -1.46
N VAL A 8 0.01 -10.38 -2.75
CA VAL A 8 -0.85 -9.49 -3.55
C VAL A 8 -1.97 -10.33 -4.14
N PHE A 9 -3.21 -9.98 -3.82
CA PHE A 9 -4.40 -10.71 -4.26
C PHE A 9 -5.61 -9.78 -4.39
N ILE A 10 -6.61 -10.22 -5.16
CA ILE A 10 -7.93 -9.59 -5.18
C ILE A 10 -8.74 -10.11 -4.00
N HIS A 11 -9.20 -9.18 -3.17
CA HIS A 11 -10.16 -9.47 -2.12
C HIS A 11 -11.54 -9.77 -2.73
N PRO A 12 -12.36 -10.66 -2.15
CA PRO A 12 -13.73 -10.93 -2.62
C PRO A 12 -14.61 -9.70 -2.80
N ASP A 13 -14.35 -8.62 -2.07
CA ASP A 13 -15.06 -7.34 -2.16
C ASP A 13 -14.62 -6.46 -3.35
N GLY A 14 -13.67 -6.93 -4.17
CA GLY A 14 -13.27 -6.27 -5.41
C GLY A 14 -12.16 -5.23 -5.27
N TYR A 15 -11.37 -5.26 -4.20
CA TYR A 15 -10.17 -4.41 -4.04
C TYR A 15 -8.89 -5.27 -4.05
N ILE A 16 -7.75 -4.66 -4.37
CA ILE A 16 -6.43 -5.33 -4.27
C ILE A 16 -5.94 -5.19 -2.84
N GLU A 17 -5.62 -6.31 -2.19
CA GLU A 17 -4.97 -6.33 -0.88
C GLU A 17 -3.49 -6.68 -1.04
N ILE A 18 -2.65 -5.89 -0.39
CA ILE A 18 -1.20 -6.05 -0.36
C ILE A 18 -0.78 -6.21 1.09
N VAL A 19 -0.22 -7.37 1.44
CA VAL A 19 0.21 -7.69 2.80
C VAL A 19 1.73 -7.86 2.86
N PHE A 20 2.36 -7.19 3.81
CA PHE A 20 3.79 -7.23 4.04
C PHE A 20 4.12 -7.71 5.45
N VAL A 21 5.22 -8.43 5.59
CA VAL A 21 5.84 -8.76 6.88
C VAL A 21 7.31 -8.35 6.83
N GLY A 22 7.77 -7.63 7.83
CA GLY A 22 9.14 -7.10 7.91
C GLY A 22 9.45 -5.99 6.90
N THR A 23 10.74 -5.74 6.69
CA THR A 23 11.19 -4.70 5.76
C THR A 23 11.32 -5.24 4.33
N ILE A 24 10.62 -4.63 3.38
CA ILE A 24 10.66 -5.00 1.97
C ILE A 24 11.72 -4.20 1.21
N SER A 25 12.53 -4.91 0.44
CA SER A 25 13.54 -4.31 -0.45
C SER A 25 12.88 -3.64 -1.66
N SER A 26 13.55 -2.65 -2.24
CA SER A 26 13.03 -1.93 -3.42
C SER A 26 12.75 -2.86 -4.62
N ALA A 27 13.57 -3.88 -4.84
CA ALA A 27 13.35 -4.84 -5.93
C ALA A 27 12.10 -5.72 -5.70
N ARG A 28 11.83 -6.12 -4.46
CA ARG A 28 10.59 -6.84 -4.11
C ARG A 28 9.38 -5.93 -4.26
N LEU A 29 9.50 -4.66 -3.85
CA LEU A 29 8.45 -3.66 -4.01
C LEU A 29 8.11 -3.40 -5.49
N GLU A 30 9.10 -3.38 -6.39
CA GLU A 30 8.86 -3.26 -7.83
C GLU A 30 8.02 -4.43 -8.38
N LYS A 31 8.27 -5.67 -7.95
CA LYS A 31 7.45 -6.83 -8.33
C LYS A 31 6.00 -6.73 -7.84
N ILE A 32 5.80 -6.24 -6.61
CA ILE A 32 4.47 -6.02 -6.03
C ILE A 32 3.67 -5.01 -6.86
N ILE A 33 4.34 -3.91 -7.23
CA ILE A 33 3.73 -2.84 -8.01
C ILE A 33 3.35 -3.33 -9.40
N GLU A 34 4.20 -4.10 -10.05
CA GLU A 34 3.91 -4.68 -11.37
C GLU A 34 2.74 -5.66 -11.32
N LYS A 35 2.69 -6.52 -10.29
CA LYS A 35 1.55 -7.42 -10.06
C LYS A 35 0.25 -6.64 -9.80
N THR A 36 0.32 -5.56 -9.02
CA THR A 36 -0.82 -4.66 -8.76
C THR A 36 -1.30 -4.01 -10.06
N ARG A 37 -0.38 -3.57 -10.92
CA ARG A 37 -0.69 -3.01 -12.24
C ARG A 37 -1.48 -4.01 -13.08
N HIS A 38 -0.95 -5.22 -13.27
CA HIS A 38 -1.62 -6.25 -14.06
C HIS A 38 -3.02 -6.59 -13.55
N ILE A 39 -3.18 -6.75 -12.24
CA ILE A 39 -4.49 -7.02 -11.65
C ILE A 39 -5.44 -5.84 -11.90
N SER A 40 -5.02 -4.60 -11.68
CA SER A 40 -5.87 -3.43 -11.94
C SER A 40 -6.23 -3.26 -13.42
N GLU A 41 -5.36 -3.68 -14.34
CA GLU A 41 -5.62 -3.68 -15.79
C GLU A 41 -6.68 -4.72 -16.17
N GLU A 42 -6.63 -5.91 -15.56
CA GLU A 42 -7.58 -7.00 -15.80
C GLU A 42 -8.96 -6.73 -15.18
N TYR A 43 -9.01 -6.22 -13.95
CA TYR A 43 -10.26 -6.03 -13.20
C TYR A 43 -10.92 -4.64 -13.42
N GLY A 44 -10.19 -3.69 -13.99
CA GLY A 44 -10.66 -2.32 -14.19
C GLY A 44 -10.48 -1.43 -12.94
N PRO A 45 -11.27 -0.35 -12.80
CA PRO A 45 -11.13 0.59 -11.69
C PRO A 45 -11.21 -0.09 -10.32
N THR A 46 -10.10 -0.11 -9.58
CA THR A 46 -9.91 -0.88 -8.36
C THR A 46 -9.22 -0.04 -7.29
N LYS A 47 -9.59 -0.26 -6.03
CA LYS A 47 -8.90 0.33 -4.88
C LYS A 47 -7.79 -0.60 -4.38
N VAL A 48 -6.74 -0.03 -3.80
CA VAL A 48 -5.62 -0.79 -3.24
C VAL A 48 -5.55 -0.56 -1.74
N LEU A 49 -5.57 -1.64 -0.96
CA LEU A 49 -5.32 -1.65 0.47
C LEU A 49 -3.92 -2.24 0.74
N ILE A 50 -3.06 -1.47 1.39
CA ILE A 50 -1.76 -1.91 1.87
C ILE A 50 -1.85 -2.14 3.39
N ASP A 51 -1.68 -3.39 3.85
CA ASP A 51 -1.49 -3.69 5.26
C ASP A 51 -0.04 -3.41 5.68
N GLY A 52 0.17 -2.22 6.24
CA GLY A 52 1.46 -1.74 6.73
C GLY A 52 1.70 -1.99 8.22
N ARG A 53 0.87 -2.79 8.91
CA ARG A 53 0.99 -3.00 10.38
C ARG A 53 2.11 -3.95 10.75
N ASN A 54 2.41 -4.90 9.87
CA ASN A 54 3.41 -5.95 10.11
C ASN A 54 4.67 -5.78 9.24
N GLY A 55 4.71 -4.78 8.36
CA GLY A 55 5.86 -4.53 7.51
C GLY A 55 5.91 -3.11 6.95
N ALA A 56 7.09 -2.71 6.52
CA ALA A 56 7.35 -1.41 5.91
C ALA A 56 8.14 -1.59 4.63
N THR A 57 7.94 -0.64 3.73
CA THR A 57 8.94 -0.37 2.71
C THR A 57 10.20 0.14 3.39
N SER A 58 11.39 -0.23 2.88
CA SER A 58 12.65 0.39 3.33
C SER A 58 12.51 1.92 3.43
N ARG A 59 13.05 2.54 4.49
CA ARG A 59 12.90 3.99 4.78
C ARG A 59 13.63 4.92 3.79
N THR A 60 13.98 4.42 2.61
CA THR A 60 14.59 5.21 1.55
C THR A 60 13.53 5.99 0.79
N ALA A 61 13.87 7.21 0.36
CA ALA A 61 13.02 8.01 -0.51
C ALA A 61 12.64 7.27 -1.81
N ARG A 62 13.49 6.33 -2.25
CA ARG A 62 13.27 5.46 -3.41
C ARG A 62 12.11 4.49 -3.18
N SER A 63 12.09 3.76 -2.05
CA SER A 63 11.01 2.79 -1.80
C SER A 63 9.66 3.48 -1.61
N PHE A 64 9.64 4.63 -0.93
CA PHE A 64 8.43 5.43 -0.83
C PHE A 64 7.97 5.94 -2.21
N SER A 65 8.86 6.54 -3.01
CA SER A 65 8.56 6.97 -4.39
C SER A 65 8.07 5.82 -5.27
N THR A 66 8.65 4.62 -5.10
CA THR A 66 8.26 3.41 -5.81
C THR A 66 6.83 3.02 -5.45
N MET A 67 6.47 2.92 -4.16
CA MET A 67 5.09 2.65 -3.72
C MET A 67 4.09 3.68 -4.29
N MET A 68 4.49 4.96 -4.32
CA MET A 68 3.68 6.04 -4.88
C MET A 68 3.49 5.93 -6.40
N ARG A 69 4.24 5.09 -7.14
CA ARG A 69 3.95 4.86 -8.56
C ARG A 69 2.60 4.19 -8.80
N MET A 70 2.05 3.49 -7.80
CA MET A 70 0.74 2.85 -7.91
C MET A 70 -0.39 3.85 -8.15
N GLY A 71 -0.30 5.07 -7.62
CA GLY A 71 -1.32 6.09 -7.90
C GLY A 71 -1.28 6.66 -9.31
N ARG A 72 -0.27 6.30 -10.11
CA ARG A 72 -0.23 6.67 -11.54
C ARG A 72 -0.89 5.64 -12.45
N PHE A 73 -1.35 4.52 -11.90
CA PHE A 73 -2.06 3.52 -12.68
C PHE A 73 -3.48 4.02 -12.94
N SER A 74 -3.89 4.06 -14.21
CA SER A 74 -5.19 4.61 -14.62
C SER A 74 -6.38 3.89 -13.98
N ASN A 75 -6.19 2.63 -13.60
CA ASN A 75 -7.23 1.80 -13.00
C ASN A 75 -7.11 1.73 -11.47
N VAL A 76 -6.14 2.38 -10.84
CA VAL A 76 -6.09 2.51 -9.38
C VAL A 76 -6.79 3.80 -8.98
N THR A 77 -7.93 3.70 -8.31
CA THR A 77 -8.78 4.85 -7.98
C THR A 77 -8.49 5.44 -6.60
N GLN A 78 -7.95 4.63 -5.69
CA GLN A 78 -7.62 5.03 -4.33
C GLN A 78 -6.53 4.12 -3.77
N LEU A 79 -5.63 4.70 -2.98
CA LEU A 79 -4.69 3.97 -2.13
C LEU A 79 -5.08 4.16 -0.67
N ILE A 80 -5.22 3.05 0.05
CA ILE A 80 -5.50 3.00 1.48
C ILE A 80 -4.34 2.28 2.13
N ILE A 81 -3.80 2.86 3.19
CA ILE A 81 -2.65 2.33 3.91
C ILE A 81 -3.10 2.12 5.36
N LEU A 82 -3.20 0.87 5.75
CA LEU A 82 -3.49 0.47 7.12
C LEU A 82 -2.20 0.58 7.94
N THR A 83 -2.18 1.55 8.84
CA THR A 83 -1.04 1.89 9.68
C THR A 83 -1.20 1.29 11.08
N THR A 84 -0.15 1.37 11.90
CA THR A 84 -0.26 1.04 13.33
C THR A 84 0.52 2.06 14.16
N ASP A 85 0.01 2.32 15.36
CA ASP A 85 0.67 3.13 16.38
C ASP A 85 1.40 2.26 17.42
N ASP A 86 1.36 0.93 17.26
CA ASP A 86 2.02 -0.02 18.17
C ASP A 86 3.54 0.20 18.20
N PRO A 87 4.11 0.64 19.34
CA PRO A 87 5.54 0.88 19.46
C PRO A 87 6.38 -0.38 19.26
N ALA A 88 5.83 -1.57 19.55
CA ALA A 88 6.52 -2.86 19.39
C ALA A 88 6.69 -3.24 17.91
N ARG A 89 5.88 -2.67 17.01
CA ARG A 89 5.99 -2.85 15.56
C ARG A 89 6.93 -1.78 14.99
N ILE A 90 8.23 -2.02 15.15
CA ILE A 90 9.30 -1.10 14.75
C ILE A 90 9.34 -0.91 13.23
N ASP A 91 8.99 -1.97 12.50
CA ASP A 91 9.01 -2.05 11.05
C ASP A 91 7.68 -1.69 10.40
N ALA A 92 6.72 -1.11 11.12
CA ALA A 92 5.42 -0.78 10.54
C ALA A 92 5.39 0.61 9.89
N ILE A 93 4.47 0.80 8.94
CA ILE A 93 4.14 2.13 8.41
C ILE A 93 3.34 2.89 9.48
N ARG A 94 3.91 4.01 9.95
CA ARG A 94 3.31 4.89 10.96
C ARG A 94 2.82 6.18 10.31
N GLY A 95 1.53 6.23 9.98
CA GLY A 95 0.85 7.43 9.48
C GLY A 95 1.51 8.15 8.30
N PRO A 96 0.99 9.32 7.90
CA PRO A 96 1.68 10.21 6.99
C PRO A 96 2.83 10.92 7.72
N GLY A 97 4.07 10.60 7.35
CA GLY A 97 5.25 11.36 7.78
C GLY A 97 5.42 12.67 6.98
N VAL A 98 6.36 13.52 7.40
CA VAL A 98 6.66 14.80 6.72
C VAL A 98 7.09 14.62 5.25
N VAL A 99 7.70 13.48 4.90
CA VAL A 99 8.07 13.13 3.52
C VAL A 99 6.83 12.79 2.68
N THR A 100 5.79 12.27 3.31
CA THR A 100 4.54 11.82 2.69
C THR A 100 3.71 12.97 2.17
N SER A 101 3.71 14.12 2.87
CA SER A 101 2.91 15.30 2.51
C SER A 101 3.47 16.07 1.30
N ILE A 102 4.77 15.99 1.03
CA ILE A 102 5.41 16.67 -0.11
C ILE A 102 5.17 15.92 -1.44
N LEU A 103 5.01 14.59 -1.39
CA LEU A 103 4.93 13.74 -2.59
C LEU A 103 3.49 13.39 -3.03
N THR A 104 2.48 13.72 -2.21
CA THR A 104 1.06 13.49 -2.51
C THR A 104 0.53 14.20 -3.75
N SER A 105 1.20 15.26 -4.21
CA SER A 105 0.81 16.03 -5.39
C SER A 105 0.95 15.26 -6.71
N ALA A 106 1.71 14.16 -6.73
CA ALA A 106 2.09 13.43 -7.94
C ALA A 106 1.23 12.17 -8.24
N LEU A 107 0.20 11.92 -7.43
CA LEU A 107 -0.57 10.69 -7.41
C LEU A 107 -1.95 10.76 -8.10
N GLY A 108 -2.43 11.94 -8.51
CA GLY A 108 -3.81 12.11 -8.96
C GLY A 108 -4.87 11.97 -7.85
N PHE A 109 -4.58 11.27 -6.75
CA PHE A 109 -5.40 11.18 -5.53
C PHE A 109 -4.52 11.17 -4.27
N ARG A 110 -5.09 11.50 -3.11
CA ARG A 110 -4.37 11.45 -1.82
C ARG A 110 -4.53 10.06 -1.19
N PRO A 111 -3.45 9.37 -0.78
CA PRO A 111 -3.57 8.13 -0.02
C PRO A 111 -4.29 8.39 1.31
N ILE A 112 -5.14 7.46 1.70
CA ILE A 112 -5.82 7.48 2.99
C ILE A 112 -4.99 6.63 3.95
N TYR A 113 -4.64 7.20 5.10
CA TYR A 113 -3.96 6.50 6.18
C TYR A 113 -4.96 6.32 7.32
N THR A 114 -5.08 5.10 7.85
CA THR A 114 -5.90 4.82 9.03
C THR A 114 -5.29 3.69 9.84
N SER A 115 -5.41 3.73 11.16
CA SER A 115 -5.06 2.60 12.05
C SER A 115 -6.26 1.71 12.38
N ASP A 116 -7.46 2.09 11.97
CA ASP A 116 -8.68 1.29 12.10
C ASP A 116 -8.80 0.33 10.90
N GLU A 117 -8.66 -0.97 11.17
CA GLU A 117 -8.79 -2.02 10.15
C GLU A 117 -10.19 -2.10 9.55
N ALA A 118 -11.24 -1.96 10.36
CA ALA A 118 -12.62 -2.04 9.88
C ALA A 118 -12.90 -0.88 8.93
N GLU A 119 -12.43 0.33 9.28
CA GLU A 119 -12.54 1.49 8.40
C GLU A 119 -11.72 1.34 7.12
N ALA A 120 -10.48 0.82 7.21
CA ALA A 120 -9.64 0.59 6.04
C ALA A 120 -10.31 -0.35 5.03
N ARG A 121 -10.85 -1.48 5.51
CA ARG A 121 -11.55 -2.46 4.68
C ARG A 121 -12.85 -1.89 4.13
N ARG A 122 -13.62 -1.16 4.93
CA ARG A 122 -14.85 -0.48 4.47
C ARG A 122 -14.55 0.48 3.33
N LEU A 123 -13.54 1.34 3.47
CA LEU A 123 -13.14 2.30 2.44
C LEU A 123 -12.67 1.61 1.15
N ALA A 124 -11.99 0.47 1.27
CA ALA A 124 -11.48 -0.31 0.15
C ALA A 124 -12.61 -1.02 -0.62
N ALA A 125 -13.62 -1.52 0.07
CA ALA A 125 -14.78 -2.20 -0.51
C ALA A 125 -15.83 -1.26 -1.13
N MET A 126 -15.78 0.05 -0.83
CA MET A 126 -16.70 1.02 -1.44
C MET A 126 -16.45 1.15 -2.94
N LYS A 127 -17.51 1.08 -3.76
CA LYS A 127 -17.44 1.33 -5.22
C LYS A 127 -17.25 2.81 -5.54
#